data_AF-A0A7G9STU5-F1
#
_entry.id   AF-A0A7G9STU5-F1
#
_cell.length_a   1.000
_cell.length_b   1.000
_cell.length_c   1.000
_cell.angle_alpha   90.00
_cell.angle_beta   90.00
_cell.angle_gamma   90.00
#
_symmetry.space_group_name_H-M   'P 1'
#
loop_
_entity.id
_entity.type
_entity.pdbx_description
1 polymer ?
#
loop_
_entity_poly.entity_id
_entity_poly.type
_entity_poly.pdbx_seq_one_letter_code
_entity_poly.pdbx_strand_id
1 'polypeptide(L)'
;MNAPRQPVCFVVMGFGRKTDYESGRTLDLDATFSEIISPAAEAKGYRCIRADKISHSGLIDLPMYEMLLRADLVIADISTGNVNAVYELGVRHALRPRSTIIIKESKGRLHFDLNHVNTFEYEHLGDDIGSREARRAQADLGLLIEATTNSNRPDSPVYTFLPKLQQPRLTDEEYEDLLDAAEDAQTRITALLDDGQNAIDQSDFEKAVVAFSSARELRPDDTYILQRLALSTYKASKPSKLSALIDALRIVDQLGPDDSNDPETTGLAGAIHKRLWQETKDVVQLERATKFYRRGFEIRRDYYNGENLALCYDLLADQSTGAERIFYRVSAERTRHEIVALLTAITAADTFQDRSDRKWIFATLANSYLALGRLDEARAAENEFRNELPADWEVQSFEEGKVAAQRDRST
;
A
#
# COMPACT_ATOMS: atom_id res chain seq x y z
N MET A 1 4.77 -45.32 6.79
CA MET A 1 3.63 -44.58 6.24
C MET A 1 4.06 -43.14 6.20
N ASN A 2 4.22 -42.54 5.01
CA ASN A 2 4.49 -41.10 4.94
C ASN A 2 3.27 -40.38 5.51
N ALA A 3 3.50 -39.38 6.36
CA ALA A 3 2.42 -38.54 6.86
C ALA A 3 1.64 -37.96 5.66
N PRO A 4 0.31 -37.87 5.72
CA PRO A 4 -0.45 -37.22 4.65
C PRO A 4 0.05 -35.78 4.50
N ARG A 5 0.42 -35.43 3.27
CA ARG A 5 0.84 -34.09 2.86
C ARG A 5 -0.23 -33.07 3.26
N GLN A 6 0.17 -31.98 3.89
CA GLN A 6 -0.72 -30.88 4.23
C GLN A 6 -1.27 -30.23 2.93
N PRO A 7 -2.59 -30.00 2.81
CA PRO A 7 -3.15 -29.40 1.61
C PRO A 7 -2.67 -27.96 1.43
N VAL A 8 -2.46 -27.53 0.19
CA VAL A 8 -1.93 -26.19 -0.13
C VAL A 8 -3.02 -25.26 -0.62
N CYS A 9 -3.07 -24.06 -0.03
CA CYS A 9 -3.85 -22.93 -0.49
C CYS A 9 -2.90 -21.93 -1.17
N PHE A 10 -3.01 -21.80 -2.48
CA PHE A 10 -2.24 -20.83 -3.25
C PHE A 10 -3.05 -19.55 -3.46
N VAL A 11 -2.47 -18.41 -3.11
CA VAL A 11 -3.14 -17.11 -3.11
C VAL A 11 -2.62 -16.26 -4.26
N VAL A 12 -3.54 -15.94 -5.17
CA VAL A 12 -3.32 -15.11 -6.35
C VAL A 12 -3.82 -13.71 -6.02
N MET A 13 -2.93 -12.74 -5.85
CA MET A 13 -3.31 -11.37 -5.49
C MET A 13 -2.23 -10.34 -5.84
N GLY A 14 -2.61 -9.06 -5.85
CA GLY A 14 -1.62 -7.98 -5.77
C GLY A 14 -0.97 -7.91 -4.38
N PHE A 15 0.09 -7.11 -4.27
CA PHE A 15 0.86 -6.94 -3.03
C PHE A 15 0.99 -5.46 -2.67
N GLY A 16 1.26 -5.16 -1.41
CA GLY A 16 1.42 -3.80 -0.90
C GLY A 16 0.15 -2.96 -1.01
N ARG A 17 0.34 -1.65 -0.83
CA ARG A 17 -0.71 -0.66 -1.05
C ARG A 17 -0.92 -0.45 -2.53
N LYS A 18 -2.15 -0.70 -2.99
CA LYS A 18 -2.53 -0.55 -4.38
C LYS A 18 -3.71 0.37 -4.50
N THR A 19 -3.58 1.21 -5.50
CA THR A 19 -4.44 2.32 -5.80
C THR A 19 -5.51 1.81 -6.75
N ASP A 20 -6.74 1.64 -6.27
CA ASP A 20 -7.88 1.35 -7.13
C ASP A 20 -8.18 2.60 -7.96
N TYR A 21 -8.02 2.49 -9.28
CA TYR A 21 -8.13 3.61 -10.21
C TYR A 21 -9.57 4.09 -10.37
N GLU A 22 -10.56 3.21 -10.16
CA GLU A 22 -11.97 3.57 -10.32
C GLU A 22 -12.50 4.35 -9.12
N SER A 23 -12.29 3.85 -7.91
CA SER A 23 -12.82 4.48 -6.71
C SER A 23 -11.95 5.63 -6.18
N GLY A 24 -10.68 5.72 -6.59
CA GLY A 24 -9.78 6.69 -5.98
C GLY A 24 -9.27 6.26 -4.60
N ARG A 25 -9.55 5.02 -4.15
CA ARG A 25 -9.08 4.49 -2.86
C ARG A 25 -7.74 3.77 -2.98
N THR A 26 -6.99 3.78 -1.90
CA THR A 26 -5.81 2.92 -1.70
C THR A 26 -6.23 1.75 -0.85
N LEU A 27 -5.83 0.54 -1.23
CA LEU A 27 -6.13 -0.70 -0.53
C LEU A 27 -4.81 -1.38 -0.16
N ASP A 28 -4.61 -1.69 1.12
CA ASP A 28 -3.49 -2.48 1.59
C ASP A 28 -3.80 -3.97 1.37
N LEU A 29 -3.20 -4.52 0.32
CA LEU A 29 -3.38 -5.93 -0.04
C LEU A 29 -2.56 -6.85 0.86
N ASP A 30 -1.50 -6.35 1.48
CA ASP A 30 -0.77 -7.12 2.49
C ASP A 30 -1.63 -7.30 3.74
N ALA A 31 -2.35 -6.26 4.18
CA ALA A 31 -3.33 -6.37 5.26
C ALA A 31 -4.46 -7.36 4.93
N THR A 32 -4.95 -7.37 3.68
CA THR A 32 -5.96 -8.37 3.25
C THR A 32 -5.41 -9.78 3.40
N PHE A 33 -4.16 -10.01 3.02
CA PHE A 33 -3.53 -11.32 3.15
C PHE A 33 -3.32 -11.74 4.61
N SER A 34 -2.71 -10.88 5.43
CA SER A 34 -2.35 -11.19 6.81
C SER A 34 -3.55 -11.25 7.75
N GLU A 35 -4.54 -10.39 7.54
CA GLU A 35 -5.69 -10.26 8.44
C GLU A 35 -6.88 -11.11 8.02
N ILE A 36 -6.97 -11.56 6.77
CA ILE A 36 -8.14 -12.33 6.28
C ILE A 36 -7.73 -13.67 5.71
N ILE A 37 -6.93 -13.68 4.64
CA ILE A 37 -6.74 -14.87 3.80
C ILE A 37 -5.91 -15.93 4.54
N SER A 38 -4.73 -15.57 5.04
CA SER A 38 -3.82 -16.52 5.71
C SER A 38 -4.48 -17.14 6.95
N PRO A 39 -5.04 -16.35 7.88
CA PRO A 39 -5.68 -16.90 9.08
C PRO A 39 -6.86 -17.83 8.75
N ALA A 40 -7.68 -17.48 7.74
CA ALA A 40 -8.82 -18.31 7.33
C ALA A 40 -8.38 -19.65 6.72
N ALA A 41 -7.35 -19.63 5.86
CA ALA A 41 -6.83 -20.84 5.22
C ALA A 41 -6.11 -21.75 6.22
N GLU A 42 -5.24 -21.18 7.07
CA GLU A 42 -4.48 -21.92 8.08
C GLU A 42 -5.40 -22.53 9.15
N ALA A 43 -6.46 -21.83 9.57
CA ALA A 43 -7.47 -22.37 10.48
C ALA A 43 -8.22 -23.58 9.90
N LYS A 44 -8.21 -23.75 8.58
CA LYS A 44 -8.77 -24.91 7.86
C LYS A 44 -7.71 -25.97 7.52
N GLY A 45 -6.50 -25.83 8.05
CA GLY A 45 -5.42 -26.80 7.91
C GLY A 45 -4.61 -26.67 6.63
N TYR A 46 -4.79 -25.60 5.86
CA TYR A 46 -4.03 -25.37 4.64
C TYR A 46 -2.66 -24.74 4.94
N ARG A 47 -1.66 -25.14 4.16
CA ARG A 47 -0.41 -24.40 3.99
C ARG A 47 -0.68 -23.24 3.03
N CYS A 48 -0.64 -22.01 3.53
CA CYS A 48 -1.03 -20.81 2.77
C CYS A 48 0.19 -20.13 2.11
N ILE A 49 0.20 -20.08 0.78
CA ILE A 49 1.33 -19.56 -0.01
C ILE A 49 0.82 -18.48 -0.95
N ARG A 50 1.48 -17.32 -0.97
CA ARG A 50 1.12 -16.19 -1.85
C ARG A 50 2.03 -16.11 -3.08
N ALA A 51 1.44 -15.85 -4.26
CA ALA A 51 2.09 -15.92 -5.57
C ALA A 51 3.31 -14.99 -5.73
N ASP A 52 3.26 -13.80 -5.14
CA ASP A 52 4.34 -12.79 -5.18
C ASP A 52 5.61 -13.23 -4.43
N LYS A 53 5.57 -14.32 -3.65
CA LYS A 53 6.69 -14.78 -2.83
C LYS A 53 7.59 -15.80 -3.54
N ILE A 54 7.28 -16.15 -4.79
CA ILE A 54 8.00 -17.15 -5.62
C ILE A 54 8.95 -16.48 -6.64
N SER A 55 9.49 -15.29 -6.34
CA SER A 55 10.35 -14.56 -7.29
C SER A 55 11.84 -14.90 -7.10
N HIS A 56 12.47 -15.65 -8.02
CA HIS A 56 13.92 -15.62 -8.33
C HIS A 56 14.17 -15.90 -9.83
N SER A 57 14.83 -14.94 -10.52
CA SER A 57 15.57 -15.00 -11.81
C SER A 57 14.91 -15.56 -13.11
N GLY A 58 14.65 -14.68 -14.09
CA GLY A 58 14.67 -14.87 -15.57
C GLY A 58 13.82 -15.95 -16.28
N LEU A 59 13.46 -17.06 -15.64
CA LEU A 59 12.73 -18.22 -16.20
C LEU A 59 11.58 -18.63 -15.24
N ILE A 60 10.84 -17.63 -14.73
CA ILE A 60 10.16 -17.67 -13.42
C ILE A 60 8.71 -18.19 -13.47
N ASP A 61 8.10 -18.34 -14.65
CA ASP A 61 6.66 -18.66 -14.71
C ASP A 61 6.33 -20.13 -14.35
N LEU A 62 7.31 -21.04 -14.41
CA LEU A 62 7.08 -22.48 -14.21
C LEU A 62 6.56 -22.81 -12.79
N PRO A 63 7.19 -22.35 -11.68
CA PRO A 63 6.66 -22.50 -10.33
C PRO A 63 5.21 -22.00 -10.15
N MET A 64 4.89 -20.85 -10.74
CA MET A 64 3.55 -20.27 -10.63
C MET A 64 2.51 -21.15 -11.35
N TYR A 65 2.77 -21.56 -12.59
CA TYR A 65 1.86 -22.45 -13.33
C TYR A 65 1.70 -23.82 -12.65
N GLU A 66 2.78 -24.35 -12.06
CA GLU A 66 2.71 -25.57 -11.25
C GLU A 66 1.81 -25.38 -10.02
N MET A 67 1.94 -24.27 -9.29
CA MET A 67 1.06 -23.98 -8.15
C MET A 67 -0.40 -23.84 -8.59
N LEU A 68 -0.67 -23.14 -9.68
CA LEU A 68 -2.02 -23.00 -10.23
C LEU A 68 -2.64 -24.35 -10.62
N LEU A 69 -1.86 -25.30 -11.10
CA LEU A 69 -2.38 -26.64 -11.41
C LEU A 69 -2.51 -27.55 -10.18
N ARG A 70 -1.51 -27.53 -9.29
CA ARG A 70 -1.31 -28.55 -8.26
C ARG A 70 -1.91 -28.17 -6.90
N ALA A 71 -2.05 -26.88 -6.60
CA ALA A 71 -2.62 -26.44 -5.32
C ALA A 71 -4.04 -26.98 -5.12
N ASP A 72 -4.30 -27.45 -3.90
CA ASP A 72 -5.55 -28.04 -3.47
C ASP A 72 -6.69 -27.01 -3.44
N LEU A 73 -6.35 -25.76 -3.14
CA LEU A 73 -7.21 -24.59 -3.18
C LEU A 73 -6.48 -23.40 -3.81
N VAL A 74 -7.18 -22.60 -4.60
CA VAL A 74 -6.72 -21.26 -5.01
C VAL A 74 -7.70 -20.21 -4.52
N ILE A 75 -7.19 -19.18 -3.86
CA ILE A 75 -7.94 -17.96 -3.51
C ILE A 75 -7.39 -16.83 -4.37
N ALA A 76 -8.24 -16.23 -5.21
CA ALA A 76 -7.86 -15.15 -6.11
C ALA A 76 -8.49 -13.83 -5.67
N ASP A 77 -7.67 -12.87 -5.25
CA ASP A 77 -8.08 -11.49 -4.96
C ASP A 77 -7.98 -10.62 -6.22
N ILE A 78 -9.13 -10.08 -6.62
CA ILE A 78 -9.27 -9.24 -7.82
C ILE A 78 -9.63 -7.79 -7.51
N SER A 79 -9.50 -7.36 -6.25
CA SER A 79 -10.01 -6.08 -5.73
C SER A 79 -9.47 -4.85 -6.43
N THR A 80 -8.25 -4.91 -6.93
CA THR A 80 -7.54 -3.77 -7.55
C THR A 80 -7.49 -3.85 -9.07
N GLY A 81 -8.21 -4.79 -9.68
CA GLY A 81 -8.15 -5.02 -11.11
C GLY A 81 -6.75 -5.42 -11.60
N ASN A 82 -5.92 -6.00 -10.72
CA ASN A 82 -4.59 -6.47 -11.06
C ASN A 82 -4.67 -7.48 -12.22
N VAL A 83 -4.18 -7.07 -13.40
CA VAL A 83 -4.25 -7.86 -14.63
C VAL A 83 -3.56 -9.21 -14.46
N ASN A 84 -2.49 -9.28 -13.65
CA ASN A 84 -1.79 -10.53 -13.38
C ASN A 84 -2.67 -11.48 -12.57
N ALA A 85 -3.34 -10.99 -11.52
CA ALA A 85 -4.25 -11.82 -10.72
C ALA A 85 -5.42 -12.34 -11.54
N VAL A 86 -5.98 -11.51 -12.43
CA VAL A 86 -7.04 -11.91 -13.36
C VAL A 86 -6.55 -12.95 -14.37
N TYR A 87 -5.33 -12.78 -14.89
CA TYR A 87 -4.70 -13.74 -15.82
C TYR A 87 -4.48 -15.11 -15.14
N GLU A 88 -3.88 -15.11 -13.95
CA GLU A 88 -3.62 -16.31 -13.14
C GLU A 88 -4.93 -17.04 -12.77
N LEU A 89 -5.99 -16.29 -12.43
CA LEU A 89 -7.33 -16.85 -12.22
C LEU A 89 -7.86 -17.53 -13.49
N GLY A 90 -7.70 -16.89 -14.66
CA GLY A 90 -8.09 -17.48 -15.94
C GLY A 90 -7.35 -18.78 -16.23
N VAL A 91 -6.04 -18.80 -15.97
CA VAL A 91 -5.19 -20.00 -16.07
C VAL A 91 -5.67 -21.09 -15.11
N ARG A 92 -5.92 -20.77 -13.83
CA ARG A 92 -6.46 -21.72 -12.86
C ARG A 92 -7.78 -22.33 -13.33
N HIS A 93 -8.71 -21.50 -13.82
CA HIS A 93 -9.98 -21.98 -14.37
C HIS A 93 -9.79 -22.91 -15.57
N ALA A 94 -8.78 -22.67 -16.42
CA ALA A 94 -8.48 -23.55 -17.55
C ALA A 94 -7.82 -24.87 -17.13
N LEU A 95 -7.01 -24.85 -16.06
CA LEU A 95 -6.24 -26.00 -15.58
C LEU A 95 -7.03 -26.89 -14.62
N ARG A 96 -7.98 -26.34 -13.88
CA ARG A 96 -8.67 -27.04 -12.78
C ARG A 96 -10.18 -26.81 -12.83
N PRO A 97 -10.98 -27.87 -12.63
CA PRO A 97 -12.44 -27.75 -12.63
C PRO A 97 -13.01 -27.17 -11.34
N ARG A 98 -12.25 -27.23 -10.23
CA ARG A 98 -12.73 -27.07 -8.86
C ARG A 98 -11.66 -26.45 -7.96
N SER A 99 -12.11 -26.03 -6.78
CA SER A 99 -11.33 -25.50 -5.67
C SER A 99 -10.70 -24.15 -5.99
N THR A 100 -11.54 -23.23 -6.45
CA THR A 100 -11.16 -21.85 -6.73
C THR A 100 -12.18 -20.89 -6.11
N ILE A 101 -11.70 -20.02 -5.22
CA ILE A 101 -12.48 -18.98 -4.57
C ILE A 101 -12.01 -17.64 -5.12
N ILE A 102 -12.97 -16.80 -5.49
CA ILE A 102 -12.70 -15.41 -5.88
C ILE A 102 -13.09 -14.52 -4.71
N ILE A 103 -12.23 -13.57 -4.36
CA ILE A 103 -12.50 -12.55 -3.35
C ILE A 103 -12.33 -11.15 -3.94
N LYS A 104 -13.08 -10.18 -3.42
CA LYS A 104 -12.94 -8.77 -3.80
C LYS A 104 -13.31 -7.82 -2.67
N GLU A 105 -12.78 -6.59 -2.75
CA GLU A 105 -13.24 -5.46 -1.95
C GLU A 105 -14.63 -4.99 -2.43
N SER A 106 -15.58 -4.82 -1.51
CA SER A 106 -17.01 -4.68 -1.82
C SER A 106 -17.39 -3.40 -2.55
N LYS A 107 -16.60 -2.33 -2.41
CA LYS A 107 -16.85 -1.03 -3.04
C LYS A 107 -16.10 -0.90 -4.36
N GLY A 108 -15.17 -1.81 -4.65
CA GLY A 108 -14.53 -1.94 -5.96
C GLY A 108 -15.52 -2.36 -7.03
N ARG A 109 -15.45 -1.72 -8.20
CA ARG A 109 -16.21 -2.13 -9.38
C ARG A 109 -15.35 -3.11 -10.18
N LEU A 110 -15.96 -4.23 -10.59
CA LEU A 110 -15.33 -5.19 -11.49
C LEU A 110 -15.92 -5.00 -12.88
N HIS A 111 -15.04 -4.77 -13.87
CA HIS A 111 -15.42 -4.65 -15.27
C HIS A 111 -15.46 -5.98 -16.04
N PHE A 112 -15.04 -7.08 -15.40
CA PHE A 112 -15.05 -8.41 -16.01
C PHE A 112 -16.30 -9.18 -15.59
N ASP A 113 -16.91 -9.91 -16.52
CA ASP A 113 -18.15 -10.66 -16.29
C ASP A 113 -17.90 -11.95 -15.49
N LEU A 114 -17.60 -11.77 -14.19
CA LEU A 114 -17.62 -12.81 -13.17
C LEU A 114 -18.98 -12.88 -12.49
N ASN A 115 -20.03 -12.23 -13.01
CA ASN A 115 -21.35 -12.15 -12.37
C ASN A 115 -22.01 -13.53 -12.15
N HIS A 116 -21.51 -14.56 -12.83
CA HIS A 116 -21.93 -15.95 -12.67
C HIS A 116 -21.08 -16.77 -11.69
N VAL A 117 -20.02 -16.17 -11.12
CA VAL A 117 -19.11 -16.81 -10.17
C VAL A 117 -19.32 -16.21 -8.79
N ASN A 118 -19.65 -17.05 -7.81
CA ASN A 118 -19.83 -16.61 -6.44
C ASN A 118 -18.53 -15.98 -5.93
N THR A 119 -18.59 -14.69 -5.57
CA THR A 119 -17.43 -13.91 -5.16
C THR A 119 -17.61 -13.50 -3.71
N PHE A 120 -16.61 -13.78 -2.88
CA PHE A 120 -16.58 -13.37 -1.49
C PHE A 120 -16.21 -11.88 -1.39
N GLU A 121 -16.96 -11.13 -0.60
CA GLU A 121 -16.74 -9.69 -0.43
C GLU A 121 -16.21 -9.36 0.95
N TYR A 122 -15.24 -8.44 0.98
CA TYR A 122 -14.67 -7.86 2.20
C TYR A 122 -14.54 -6.34 2.07
N GLU A 123 -14.31 -5.64 3.18
CA GLU A 123 -14.22 -4.18 3.21
C GLU A 123 -12.90 -3.64 3.77
N HIS A 124 -12.33 -2.64 3.07
CA HIS A 124 -11.26 -1.83 3.65
C HIS A 124 -11.83 -0.62 4.39
N LEU A 125 -11.19 -0.28 5.50
CA LEU A 125 -11.41 0.94 6.25
C LEU A 125 -10.23 1.89 6.09
N GLY A 126 -10.42 2.93 5.27
CA GLY A 126 -9.28 3.67 4.75
C GLY A 126 -8.45 2.72 3.88
N ASP A 127 -7.18 2.59 4.21
CA ASP A 127 -6.25 1.71 3.49
C ASP A 127 -6.15 0.31 4.13
N ASP A 128 -6.66 0.11 5.36
CA ASP A 128 -6.40 -1.07 6.20
C ASP A 128 -7.66 -1.95 6.41
N ILE A 129 -7.53 -3.10 7.07
CA ILE A 129 -8.64 -3.97 7.47
C ILE A 129 -9.00 -3.71 8.94
N GLY A 130 -10.21 -3.20 9.19
CA GLY A 130 -10.70 -2.99 10.54
C GLY A 130 -10.89 -4.31 11.31
N SER A 131 -10.55 -4.35 12.61
CA SER A 131 -10.60 -5.58 13.41
C SER A 131 -11.94 -6.31 13.44
N ARG A 132 -13.06 -5.56 13.33
CA ARG A 132 -14.41 -6.14 13.21
C ARG A 132 -14.58 -6.89 11.88
N GLU A 133 -14.10 -6.27 10.81
CA GLU A 133 -14.18 -6.81 9.46
C GLU A 133 -13.24 -8.00 9.29
N ALA A 134 -12.01 -7.94 9.81
CA ALA A 134 -11.09 -9.09 9.84
C ALA A 134 -11.75 -10.33 10.46
N ARG A 135 -12.33 -10.21 11.66
CA ARG A 135 -13.01 -11.34 12.34
C ARG A 135 -14.20 -11.89 11.55
N ARG A 136 -15.03 -11.02 10.98
CA ARG A 136 -16.16 -11.42 10.14
C ARG A 136 -15.64 -12.17 8.91
N ALA A 137 -14.73 -11.55 8.18
CA ALA A 137 -14.23 -12.06 6.93
C ALA A 137 -13.48 -13.39 7.09
N GLN A 138 -12.67 -13.54 8.15
CA GLN A 138 -12.02 -14.82 8.49
C GLN A 138 -13.03 -15.95 8.71
N ALA A 139 -14.10 -15.70 9.47
CA ALA A 139 -15.12 -16.70 9.77
C ALA A 139 -15.88 -17.11 8.50
N ASP A 140 -16.36 -16.13 7.73
CA ASP A 140 -17.15 -16.35 6.53
C ASP A 140 -16.31 -17.00 5.41
N LEU A 141 -15.07 -16.54 5.20
CA LEU A 141 -14.14 -17.14 4.24
C LEU A 141 -13.79 -18.57 4.65
N GLY A 142 -13.60 -18.84 5.94
CA GLY A 142 -13.40 -20.20 6.45
C GLY A 142 -14.55 -21.14 6.10
N LEU A 143 -15.80 -20.70 6.24
CA LEU A 143 -16.98 -21.49 5.84
C LEU A 143 -17.00 -21.72 4.31
N LEU A 144 -16.62 -20.72 3.53
CA LEU A 144 -16.55 -20.82 2.07
C LEU A 144 -15.46 -21.80 1.61
N ILE A 145 -14.29 -21.79 2.26
CA ILE A 145 -13.20 -22.75 2.03
C ILE A 145 -13.73 -24.18 2.22
N GLU A 146 -14.39 -24.44 3.35
CA GLU A 146 -14.93 -25.76 3.65
C GLU A 146 -16.02 -26.20 2.67
N ALA A 147 -16.92 -25.29 2.28
CA ALA A 147 -17.97 -25.57 1.29
C ALA A 147 -17.38 -25.87 -0.10
N THR A 148 -16.38 -25.10 -0.52
CA THR A 148 -15.74 -25.23 -1.84
C THR A 148 -14.95 -26.54 -1.93
N THR A 149 -14.15 -26.86 -0.91
CA THR A 149 -13.32 -28.06 -0.89
C THR A 149 -14.15 -29.35 -0.90
N ASN A 150 -15.30 -29.35 -0.22
CA ASN A 150 -16.19 -30.52 -0.17
C ASN A 150 -17.17 -30.60 -1.36
N SER A 151 -17.18 -29.62 -2.25
CA SER A 151 -18.07 -29.60 -3.42
C SER A 151 -17.55 -30.45 -4.56
N ASN A 152 -18.46 -31.21 -5.18
CA ASN A 152 -18.21 -31.92 -6.44
C ASN A 152 -18.65 -31.15 -7.68
N ARG A 153 -19.22 -29.95 -7.51
CA ARG A 153 -19.64 -29.11 -8.64
C ARG A 153 -18.44 -28.31 -9.16
N PRO A 154 -18.26 -28.20 -10.49
CA PRO A 154 -17.27 -27.29 -11.06
C PRO A 154 -17.54 -25.84 -10.61
N ASP A 155 -16.50 -25.12 -10.23
CA ASP A 155 -16.50 -23.67 -10.00
C ASP A 155 -15.82 -22.91 -11.15
N SER A 156 -15.09 -23.62 -12.01
CA SER A 156 -14.51 -23.07 -13.23
C SER A 156 -15.57 -22.87 -14.33
N PRO A 157 -15.65 -21.66 -14.93
CA PRO A 157 -16.47 -21.42 -16.12
C PRO A 157 -16.07 -22.34 -17.30
N VAL A 158 -14.78 -22.63 -17.46
CA VAL A 158 -14.28 -23.47 -18.56
C VAL A 158 -14.87 -24.87 -18.49
N TYR A 159 -14.82 -25.51 -17.31
CA TYR A 159 -15.35 -26.86 -17.13
C TYR A 159 -16.88 -26.90 -16.99
N THR A 160 -17.49 -25.78 -16.59
CA THR A 160 -18.97 -25.63 -16.60
C THR A 160 -19.50 -25.64 -18.04
N PHE A 161 -18.89 -24.88 -18.95
CA PHE A 161 -19.33 -24.79 -20.34
C PHE A 161 -18.73 -25.86 -21.26
N LEU A 162 -17.65 -26.54 -20.84
CA LEU A 162 -17.01 -27.66 -21.54
C LEU A 162 -16.98 -28.92 -20.65
N PRO A 163 -18.12 -29.56 -20.34
CA PRO A 163 -18.21 -30.63 -19.34
C PRO A 163 -17.46 -31.92 -19.69
N LYS A 164 -16.98 -32.06 -20.93
CA LYS A 164 -16.18 -33.20 -21.39
C LYS A 164 -14.68 -32.93 -21.39
N LEU A 165 -14.25 -31.72 -21.03
CA LEU A 165 -12.83 -31.36 -20.96
C LEU A 165 -12.14 -32.18 -19.88
N GLN A 166 -10.97 -32.74 -20.19
CA GLN A 166 -10.17 -33.49 -19.24
C GLN A 166 -9.14 -32.58 -18.57
N GLN A 167 -8.95 -32.77 -17.26
CA GLN A 167 -7.95 -32.02 -16.50
C GLN A 167 -6.53 -32.40 -16.96
N PRO A 168 -5.66 -31.42 -17.26
CA PRO A 168 -4.26 -31.69 -17.55
C PRO A 168 -3.55 -32.29 -16.33
N ARG A 169 -2.52 -33.11 -16.58
CA ARG A 169 -1.68 -33.76 -15.56
C ARG A 169 -0.21 -33.50 -15.86
N LEU A 170 0.55 -33.22 -14.80
CA LEU A 170 2.02 -33.16 -14.85
C LEU A 170 2.61 -34.49 -14.33
N THR A 171 3.90 -34.68 -14.59
CA THR A 171 4.72 -35.75 -14.00
C THR A 171 4.90 -35.52 -12.49
N ASP A 172 5.17 -36.59 -11.75
CA ASP A 172 5.42 -36.54 -10.29
C ASP A 172 6.85 -36.00 -10.00
N GLU A 173 7.15 -34.80 -10.48
CA GLU A 173 8.38 -34.04 -10.13
C GLU A 173 8.20 -33.28 -8.81
N GLU A 174 9.33 -32.87 -8.21
CA GLU A 174 9.59 -32.37 -6.84
C GLU A 174 8.71 -31.17 -6.41
N TYR A 175 7.40 -31.40 -6.22
CA TYR A 175 6.47 -30.37 -5.74
C TYR A 175 6.77 -29.88 -4.35
N GLU A 176 7.18 -30.80 -3.47
CA GLU A 176 7.44 -30.47 -2.08
C GLU A 176 8.63 -29.52 -1.99
N ASP A 177 9.69 -29.77 -2.77
CA ASP A 177 10.85 -28.87 -2.82
C ASP A 177 10.47 -27.48 -3.35
N LEU A 178 9.58 -27.43 -4.36
CA LEU A 178 9.01 -26.18 -4.86
C LEU A 178 8.24 -25.42 -3.77
N LEU A 179 7.46 -26.13 -2.96
CA LEU A 179 6.66 -25.54 -1.88
C LEU A 179 7.54 -25.05 -0.73
N ASP A 180 8.52 -25.86 -0.32
CA ASP A 180 9.46 -25.52 0.75
C ASP A 180 10.28 -24.29 0.37
N ALA A 181 10.77 -24.23 -0.87
CA ALA A 181 11.43 -23.03 -1.39
C ALA A 181 10.50 -21.80 -1.40
N ALA A 182 9.23 -21.97 -1.78
CA ALA A 182 8.26 -20.88 -1.80
C ALA A 182 7.93 -20.37 -0.38
N GLU A 183 7.74 -21.27 0.59
CA GLU A 183 7.45 -20.91 1.98
C GLU A 183 8.66 -20.26 2.67
N ASP A 184 9.87 -20.76 2.43
CA ASP A 184 11.10 -20.17 2.96
C ASP A 184 11.31 -18.75 2.42
N ALA A 185 11.13 -18.55 1.11
CA ALA A 185 11.18 -17.24 0.49
C ALA A 185 10.11 -16.30 1.08
N GLN A 186 8.90 -16.83 1.29
CA GLN A 186 7.78 -16.13 1.91
C GLN A 186 8.08 -15.67 3.34
N THR A 187 8.62 -16.57 4.16
CA THR A 187 8.97 -16.29 5.54
C THR A 187 10.08 -15.25 5.61
N ARG A 188 11.11 -15.41 4.76
CA ARG A 188 12.26 -14.50 4.72
C ARG A 188 11.87 -13.08 4.31
N ILE A 189 11.05 -12.91 3.26
CA ILE A 189 10.63 -11.57 2.84
C ILE A 189 9.77 -10.90 3.91
N THR A 190 8.85 -11.65 4.53
CA THR A 190 7.97 -11.12 5.58
C THR A 190 8.79 -10.62 6.77
N ALA A 191 9.76 -11.42 7.24
CA ALA A 191 10.67 -11.02 8.31
C ALA A 191 11.46 -9.74 7.97
N LEU A 192 11.96 -9.60 6.74
CA LEU A 192 12.69 -8.40 6.32
C LEU A 192 11.80 -7.15 6.26
N LEU A 193 10.55 -7.28 5.82
CA LEU A 193 9.60 -6.17 5.81
C LEU A 193 9.23 -5.74 7.23
N ASP A 194 8.98 -6.71 8.11
CA ASP A 194 8.66 -6.46 9.52
C ASP A 194 9.85 -5.81 10.25
N ASP A 195 11.07 -6.33 10.06
CA ASP A 195 12.29 -5.76 10.61
C ASP A 195 12.50 -4.31 10.15
N GLY A 196 12.29 -4.05 8.85
CA GLY A 196 12.40 -2.71 8.28
C GLY A 196 11.35 -1.75 8.82
N GLN A 197 10.11 -2.22 8.99
CA GLN A 197 9.01 -1.43 9.55
C GLN A 197 9.24 -1.12 11.03
N ASN A 198 9.58 -2.14 11.84
CA ASN A 198 9.90 -1.99 13.25
C ASN A 198 11.07 -1.02 13.47
N ALA A 199 12.09 -1.07 12.60
CA ALA A 199 13.20 -0.14 12.65
C ALA A 199 12.76 1.31 12.38
N ILE A 200 11.85 1.54 11.42
CA ILE A 200 11.28 2.88 11.19
C ILE A 200 10.48 3.36 12.40
N ASP A 201 9.67 2.49 13.00
CA ASP A 201 8.86 2.83 14.17
C ASP A 201 9.75 3.22 15.38
N GLN A 202 10.93 2.61 15.48
CA GLN A 202 11.98 2.93 16.47
C GLN A 202 12.91 4.07 16.04
N SER A 203 12.65 4.72 14.90
CA SER A 203 13.52 5.77 14.32
C SER A 203 14.94 5.32 13.96
N ASP A 204 15.18 4.01 13.86
CA ASP A 204 16.46 3.40 13.46
C ASP A 204 16.51 3.22 11.93
N PHE A 205 16.61 4.34 11.23
CA PHE A 205 16.57 4.35 9.76
C PHE A 205 17.75 3.63 9.10
N GLU A 206 18.89 3.47 9.79
CA GLU A 206 20.02 2.69 9.27
C GLU A 206 19.69 1.20 9.20
N LYS A 207 19.10 0.65 10.26
CA LYS A 207 18.61 -0.73 10.23
C LYS A 207 17.50 -0.91 9.20
N ALA A 208 16.61 0.06 9.06
CA ALA A 208 15.58 0.03 8.03
C ALA A 208 16.17 -0.03 6.61
N VAL A 209 17.20 0.78 6.32
CA VAL A 209 17.92 0.71 5.03
C VAL A 209 18.50 -0.67 4.79
N VAL A 210 19.10 -1.31 5.80
CA VAL A 210 19.65 -2.67 5.68
C VAL A 210 18.54 -3.67 5.35
N ALA A 211 17.45 -3.67 6.12
CA ALA A 211 16.34 -4.60 5.95
C ALA A 211 15.68 -4.47 4.56
N PHE A 212 15.33 -3.24 4.15
CA PHE A 212 14.71 -3.01 2.84
C PHE A 212 15.68 -3.21 1.67
N SER A 213 16.99 -3.01 1.86
CA SER A 213 17.98 -3.35 0.83
C SER A 213 18.04 -4.87 0.61
N SER A 214 18.04 -5.66 1.68
CA SER A 214 17.96 -7.12 1.59
C SER A 214 16.62 -7.59 1.03
N ALA A 215 15.51 -6.93 1.36
CA ALA A 215 14.21 -7.22 0.76
C ALA A 215 14.23 -6.97 -0.76
N ARG A 216 14.90 -5.89 -1.20
CA ARG A 216 15.06 -5.54 -2.62
C ARG A 216 15.90 -6.57 -3.38
N GLU A 217 16.86 -7.23 -2.74
CA GLU A 217 17.61 -8.33 -3.39
C GLU A 217 16.71 -9.52 -3.75
N LEU A 218 15.69 -9.78 -2.93
CA LEU A 218 14.69 -10.81 -3.19
C LEU A 218 13.62 -10.34 -4.18
N ARG A 219 13.30 -9.03 -4.15
CA ARG A 219 12.25 -8.41 -4.98
C ARG A 219 12.68 -7.02 -5.49
N PRO A 220 13.41 -6.96 -6.61
CA PRO A 220 14.01 -5.71 -7.08
C PRO A 220 13.00 -4.65 -7.51
N ASP A 221 11.88 -5.06 -8.10
CA ASP A 221 10.88 -4.18 -8.73
C ASP A 221 9.64 -3.93 -7.84
N ASP A 222 9.69 -4.33 -6.57
CA ASP A 222 8.58 -4.16 -5.64
C ASP A 222 8.44 -2.69 -5.23
N THR A 223 7.31 -2.08 -5.61
CA THR A 223 6.99 -0.68 -5.36
C THR A 223 7.10 -0.31 -3.89
N TYR A 224 6.54 -1.13 -3.00
CA TYR A 224 6.51 -0.85 -1.56
C TYR A 224 7.93 -0.88 -0.99
N ILE A 225 8.73 -1.88 -1.36
CA ILE A 225 10.13 -1.99 -0.92
C ILE A 225 10.94 -0.76 -1.38
N LEU A 226 10.79 -0.35 -2.64
CA LEU A 226 11.49 0.82 -3.16
C LEU A 226 11.06 2.12 -2.44
N GLN A 227 9.77 2.28 -2.15
CA GLN A 227 9.26 3.43 -1.39
C GLN A 227 9.82 3.47 0.04
N ARG A 228 9.74 2.35 0.78
CA ARG A 228 10.26 2.27 2.14
C ARG A 228 11.78 2.41 2.19
N LEU A 229 12.49 1.87 1.20
CA LEU A 229 13.92 2.04 1.06
C LEU A 229 14.27 3.51 0.82
N ALA A 230 13.62 4.20 -0.14
CA ALA A 230 13.86 5.63 -0.39
C ALA A 230 13.61 6.49 0.84
N LEU A 231 12.49 6.25 1.55
CA LEU A 231 12.16 6.90 2.81
C LEU A 231 13.27 6.72 3.85
N SER A 232 13.66 5.47 4.09
CA SER A 232 14.68 5.11 5.08
C SER A 232 16.03 5.74 4.72
N THR A 233 16.40 5.71 3.44
CA THR A 233 17.66 6.24 2.95
C THR A 233 17.77 7.74 3.24
N TYR A 234 16.79 8.56 2.86
CA TYR A 234 16.91 10.00 3.11
C TYR A 234 16.82 10.35 4.59
N LYS A 235 16.04 9.60 5.38
CA LYS A 235 15.90 9.81 6.83
C LYS A 235 17.18 9.45 7.59
N ALA A 236 17.88 8.39 7.18
CA ALA A 236 19.14 7.96 7.79
C ALA A 236 20.22 9.06 7.75
N SER A 237 20.17 9.98 6.78
CA SER A 237 21.06 11.16 6.71
C SER A 237 22.56 10.84 6.69
N LYS A 238 22.93 9.61 6.30
CA LYS A 238 24.31 9.12 6.22
C LYS A 238 24.74 8.81 4.78
N PRO A 239 26.03 8.97 4.44
CA PRO A 239 27.10 9.56 5.27
C PRO A 239 26.94 11.06 5.51
N SER A 240 26.10 11.73 4.71
CA SER A 240 25.65 13.10 4.92
C SER A 240 24.20 13.24 4.44
N LYS A 241 23.50 14.29 4.89
CA LYS A 241 22.14 14.58 4.43
C LYS A 241 22.04 14.67 2.91
N LEU A 242 22.96 15.39 2.27
CA LEU A 242 22.94 15.55 0.81
C LEU A 242 23.20 14.23 0.07
N SER A 243 24.14 13.41 0.55
CA SER A 243 24.40 12.08 -0.05
C SER A 243 23.17 11.18 0.07
N ALA A 244 22.58 11.12 1.26
CA ALA A 244 21.37 10.36 1.54
C ALA A 244 20.20 10.78 0.63
N LEU A 245 20.02 12.09 0.40
CA LEU A 245 19.00 12.60 -0.52
C LEU A 245 19.25 12.20 -1.98
N ILE A 246 20.50 12.23 -2.44
CA ILE A 246 20.87 11.82 -3.80
C ILE A 246 20.62 10.31 -3.98
N ASP A 247 20.98 9.50 -2.99
CA ASP A 247 20.78 8.04 -3.06
C ASP A 247 19.28 7.70 -3.01
N ALA A 248 18.51 8.37 -2.15
CA ALA A 248 17.04 8.22 -2.13
C ALA A 248 16.39 8.65 -3.45
N LEU A 249 16.90 9.71 -4.10
CA LEU A 249 16.41 10.15 -5.40
C LEU A 249 16.59 9.07 -6.47
N ARG A 250 17.76 8.40 -6.50
CA ARG A 250 18.01 7.28 -7.44
C ARG A 250 17.08 6.09 -7.20
N ILE A 251 16.64 5.87 -5.96
CA ILE A 251 15.70 4.81 -5.63
C ILE A 251 14.30 5.19 -6.09
N VAL A 252 13.81 6.39 -5.74
CA VAL A 252 12.45 6.81 -6.11
C VAL A 252 12.29 7.03 -7.62
N ASP A 253 13.35 7.42 -8.34
CA ASP A 253 13.30 7.58 -9.80
C ASP A 253 12.99 6.28 -10.54
N GLN A 254 13.29 5.11 -9.95
CA GLN A 254 12.91 3.80 -10.52
C GLN A 254 11.39 3.59 -10.54
N LEU A 255 10.65 4.32 -9.69
CA LEU A 255 9.19 4.29 -9.63
C LEU A 255 8.52 5.23 -10.64
N GLY A 256 9.29 5.99 -11.43
CA GLY A 256 8.77 6.90 -12.45
C GLY A 256 7.82 7.99 -11.90
N PRO A 257 8.24 8.79 -10.90
CA PRO A 257 7.36 9.72 -10.20
C PRO A 257 6.73 10.80 -11.12
N ASP A 258 7.37 11.13 -12.25
CA ASP A 258 6.84 12.12 -13.20
C ASP A 258 5.54 11.67 -13.88
N ASP A 259 5.37 10.36 -14.07
CA ASP A 259 4.22 9.74 -14.73
C ASP A 259 3.33 8.94 -13.76
N SER A 260 3.77 8.78 -12.51
CA SER A 260 3.06 8.01 -11.48
C SER A 260 1.77 8.68 -11.03
N ASN A 261 0.73 7.87 -10.82
CA ASN A 261 -0.53 8.29 -10.20
C ASN A 261 -0.63 7.85 -8.74
N ASP A 262 0.46 7.31 -8.19
CA ASP A 262 0.54 6.89 -6.80
C ASP A 262 0.98 8.07 -5.90
N PRO A 263 0.12 8.50 -4.94
CA PRO A 263 0.43 9.62 -4.04
C PRO A 263 1.64 9.37 -3.13
N GLU A 264 1.94 8.12 -2.78
CA GLU A 264 3.11 7.80 -1.95
C GLU A 264 4.39 8.04 -2.75
N THR A 265 4.47 7.52 -3.97
CA THR A 265 5.60 7.76 -4.89
C THR A 265 5.82 9.25 -5.15
N THR A 266 4.75 9.99 -5.49
CA THR A 266 4.85 11.43 -5.75
C THR A 266 5.17 12.21 -4.47
N GLY A 267 4.58 11.85 -3.33
CA GLY A 267 4.86 12.46 -2.03
C GLY A 267 6.31 12.26 -1.57
N LEU A 268 6.89 11.07 -1.80
CA LEU A 268 8.30 10.79 -1.51
C LEU A 268 9.24 11.60 -2.40
N ALA A 269 8.98 11.64 -3.72
CA ALA A 269 9.74 12.48 -4.64
C ALA A 269 9.67 13.96 -4.23
N GLY A 270 8.48 14.45 -3.87
CA GLY A 270 8.28 15.79 -3.33
C GLY A 270 9.08 16.05 -2.05
N ALA A 271 9.07 15.09 -1.12
CA ALA A 271 9.78 15.17 0.16
C ALA A 271 11.31 15.22 0.00
N ILE A 272 11.86 14.46 -0.94
CA ILE A 272 13.28 14.46 -1.27
C ILE A 272 13.68 15.79 -1.91
N HIS A 273 12.94 16.24 -2.92
CA HIS A 273 13.21 17.52 -3.60
C HIS A 273 13.08 18.73 -2.67
N LYS A 274 12.09 18.76 -1.78
CA LYS A 274 11.94 19.82 -0.77
C LYS A 274 13.17 19.89 0.14
N ARG A 275 13.69 18.74 0.56
CA ARG A 275 14.90 18.65 1.40
C ARG A 275 16.16 19.00 0.62
N LEU A 276 16.26 18.63 -0.66
CA LEU A 276 17.33 19.08 -1.54
C LEU A 276 17.35 20.61 -1.63
N TRP A 277 16.20 21.27 -1.82
CA TRP A 277 16.12 22.74 -1.75
C TRP A 277 16.58 23.29 -0.40
N GLN A 278 16.21 22.66 0.71
CA GLN A 278 16.65 23.12 2.04
C GLN A 278 18.18 23.10 2.20
N GLU A 279 18.84 22.08 1.65
CA GLU A 279 20.30 21.90 1.72
C GLU A 279 21.05 22.73 0.67
N THR A 280 20.52 22.89 -0.55
CA THR A 280 21.24 23.53 -1.67
C THR A 280 20.79 24.97 -1.97
N LYS A 281 19.59 25.36 -1.52
CA LYS A 281 18.89 26.60 -1.89
C LYS A 281 18.60 26.74 -3.39
N ASP A 282 18.69 25.65 -4.16
CA ASP A 282 18.33 25.63 -5.57
C ASP A 282 16.80 25.61 -5.73
N VAL A 283 16.22 26.73 -6.18
CA VAL A 283 14.77 26.90 -6.32
C VAL A 283 14.14 25.88 -7.27
N VAL A 284 14.88 25.34 -8.24
CA VAL A 284 14.39 24.30 -9.17
C VAL A 284 13.98 23.04 -8.39
N GLN A 285 14.67 22.74 -7.28
CA GLN A 285 14.29 21.62 -6.41
C GLN A 285 12.96 21.90 -5.71
N LEU A 286 12.68 23.14 -5.30
CA LEU A 286 11.41 23.51 -4.70
C LEU A 286 10.26 23.47 -5.71
N GLU A 287 10.51 23.90 -6.96
CA GLU A 287 9.55 23.78 -8.06
C GLU A 287 9.23 22.32 -8.36
N ARG A 288 10.24 21.43 -8.39
CA ARG A 288 10.03 19.97 -8.54
C ARG A 288 9.22 19.40 -7.39
N ALA A 289 9.53 19.79 -6.14
CA ALA A 289 8.76 19.37 -4.99
C ALA A 289 7.29 19.76 -5.11
N THR A 290 7.04 21.01 -5.50
CA THR A 290 5.69 21.56 -5.74
C THR A 290 4.95 20.78 -6.82
N LYS A 291 5.62 20.43 -7.93
CA LYS A 291 5.05 19.61 -9.01
C LYS A 291 4.58 18.25 -8.49
N PHE A 292 5.43 17.54 -7.75
CA PHE A 292 5.10 16.20 -7.26
C PHE A 292 3.99 16.21 -6.21
N TYR A 293 4.07 17.09 -5.21
CA TYR A 293 3.00 17.24 -4.22
C TYR A 293 1.67 17.66 -4.85
N ARG A 294 1.72 18.55 -5.86
CA ARG A 294 0.52 18.93 -6.63
C ARG A 294 -0.10 17.73 -7.32
N ARG A 295 0.71 16.90 -7.97
CA ARG A 295 0.23 15.69 -8.66
C ARG A 295 -0.46 14.73 -7.68
N GLY A 296 0.17 14.42 -6.54
CA GLY A 296 -0.44 13.57 -5.50
C GLY A 296 -1.77 14.14 -4.97
N PHE A 297 -1.82 15.46 -4.73
CA PHE A 297 -3.03 16.13 -4.23
C PHE A 297 -4.14 16.21 -5.29
N GLU A 298 -3.84 16.56 -6.54
CA GLU A 298 -4.85 16.72 -7.60
C GLU A 298 -5.48 15.37 -8.00
N ILE A 299 -4.69 14.29 -8.00
CA ILE A 299 -5.18 12.96 -8.40
C ILE A 299 -6.04 12.33 -7.29
N ARG A 300 -5.61 12.41 -6.02
CA ARG A 300 -6.23 11.64 -4.92
C ARG A 300 -6.81 12.47 -3.79
N ARG A 301 -6.64 13.79 -3.82
CA ARG A 301 -6.92 14.66 -2.66
C ARG A 301 -6.20 14.18 -1.40
N ASP A 302 -5.02 13.56 -1.58
CA ASP A 302 -4.21 13.07 -0.48
C ASP A 302 -3.77 14.23 0.41
N TYR A 303 -4.19 14.20 1.67
CA TYR A 303 -4.02 15.35 2.57
C TYR A 303 -2.56 15.59 2.96
N TYR A 304 -1.73 14.55 2.99
CA TYR A 304 -0.29 14.69 3.23
C TYR A 304 0.38 15.45 2.07
N ASN A 305 0.09 15.06 0.84
CA ASN A 305 0.53 15.78 -0.35
C ASN A 305 -0.01 17.22 -0.37
N GLY A 306 -1.28 17.41 -0.02
CA GLY A 306 -1.90 18.74 0.06
C GLY A 306 -1.22 19.66 1.07
N GLU A 307 -0.95 19.19 2.29
CA GLU A 307 -0.30 19.99 3.34
C GLU A 307 1.09 20.45 2.88
N ASN A 308 1.85 19.52 2.29
CA ASN A 308 3.17 19.82 1.77
C ASN A 308 3.13 20.71 0.51
N LEU A 309 2.10 20.58 -0.34
CA LEU A 309 1.87 21.46 -1.47
C LEU A 309 1.64 22.91 -1.01
N ALA A 310 0.77 23.11 -0.01
CA ALA A 310 0.51 24.43 0.55
C ALA A 310 1.80 25.04 1.12
N LEU A 311 2.59 24.26 1.86
CA LEU A 311 3.89 24.69 2.34
C LEU A 311 4.86 25.06 1.20
N CYS A 312 4.95 24.25 0.16
CA CYS A 312 5.80 24.55 -0.98
C CYS A 312 5.40 25.84 -1.70
N TYR A 313 4.10 26.15 -1.76
CA TYR A 313 3.62 27.43 -2.25
C TYR A 313 4.08 28.60 -1.37
N ASP A 314 3.99 28.53 -0.04
CA ASP A 314 4.50 29.60 0.83
C ASP A 314 5.99 29.86 0.58
N LEU A 315 6.77 28.77 0.50
CA LEU A 315 8.20 28.85 0.28
C LEU A 315 8.53 29.47 -1.08
N LEU A 316 7.77 29.16 -2.13
CA LEU A 316 7.91 29.80 -3.45
C LEU A 316 7.48 31.27 -3.41
N ALA A 317 6.43 31.62 -2.66
CA ALA A 317 6.01 33.00 -2.49
C ALA A 317 7.13 33.87 -1.89
N ASP A 318 7.88 33.33 -0.93
CA ASP A 318 9.05 33.99 -0.33
C ASP A 318 10.19 34.20 -1.33
N GLN A 319 10.35 33.31 -2.31
CA GLN A 319 11.32 33.45 -3.40
C GLN A 319 10.84 34.35 -4.55
N SER A 320 9.55 34.69 -4.58
CA SER A 320 8.90 35.37 -5.70
C SER A 320 8.56 36.82 -5.39
N THR A 321 8.18 37.59 -6.41
CA THR A 321 7.69 38.98 -6.26
C THR A 321 6.46 39.24 -7.13
N GLY A 322 5.77 40.37 -6.91
CA GLY A 322 4.66 40.80 -7.76
C GLY A 322 3.51 39.78 -7.81
N ALA A 323 2.98 39.56 -9.02
CA ALA A 323 1.82 38.69 -9.24
C ALA A 323 2.10 37.22 -8.87
N GLU A 324 3.34 36.76 -9.03
CA GLU A 324 3.71 35.37 -8.74
C GLU A 324 3.67 35.09 -7.22
N ARG A 325 4.17 36.02 -6.39
CA ARG A 325 4.05 35.91 -4.94
C ARG A 325 2.58 35.82 -4.49
N ILE A 326 1.72 36.63 -5.09
CA ILE A 326 0.28 36.63 -4.80
C ILE A 326 -0.36 35.30 -5.21
N PHE A 327 -0.02 34.79 -6.40
CA PHE A 327 -0.50 33.51 -6.90
C PHE A 327 -0.18 32.38 -5.92
N TYR A 328 1.06 32.30 -5.43
CA TYR A 328 1.47 31.26 -4.50
C TYR A 328 0.78 31.37 -3.15
N ARG A 329 0.69 32.57 -2.54
CA ARG A 329 -0.03 32.76 -1.26
C ARG A 329 -1.51 32.34 -1.37
N VAL A 330 -2.20 32.77 -2.42
CA VAL A 330 -3.61 32.40 -2.65
C VAL A 330 -3.76 30.90 -2.89
N SER A 331 -2.80 30.28 -3.60
CA SER A 331 -2.82 28.83 -3.84
C SER A 331 -2.60 28.03 -2.57
N ALA A 332 -1.71 28.47 -1.68
CA ALA A 332 -1.50 27.86 -0.37
C ALA A 332 -2.79 27.91 0.47
N GLU A 333 -3.39 29.09 0.62
CA GLU A 333 -4.62 29.30 1.38
C GLU A 333 -5.78 28.42 0.87
N ARG A 334 -6.00 28.39 -0.46
CA ARG A 334 -7.04 27.54 -1.07
C ARG A 334 -6.79 26.06 -0.81
N THR A 335 -5.56 25.60 -0.96
CA THR A 335 -5.19 24.20 -0.72
C THR A 335 -5.51 23.80 0.73
N ARG A 336 -5.21 24.66 1.71
CA ARG A 336 -5.55 24.40 3.13
C ARG A 336 -7.05 24.37 3.38
N HIS A 337 -7.83 25.26 2.74
CA HIS A 337 -9.29 25.21 2.84
C HIS A 337 -9.87 23.90 2.31
N GLU A 338 -9.35 23.39 1.19
CA GLU A 338 -9.76 22.10 0.63
C GLU A 338 -9.41 20.94 1.57
N ILE A 339 -8.20 20.93 2.14
CA ILE A 339 -7.77 19.92 3.14
C ILE A 339 -8.68 19.95 4.37
N VAL A 340 -8.95 21.13 4.92
CA VAL A 340 -9.82 21.28 6.09
C VAL A 340 -11.21 20.75 5.80
N ALA A 341 -11.79 21.08 4.64
CA ALA A 341 -13.11 20.58 4.26
C ALA A 341 -13.13 19.05 4.13
N LEU A 342 -12.12 18.48 3.48
CA LEU A 342 -11.95 17.03 3.31
C LEU A 342 -11.84 16.32 4.66
N LEU A 343 -10.89 16.75 5.49
CA LEU A 343 -10.59 16.10 6.76
C LEU A 343 -11.73 16.26 7.78
N THR A 344 -12.46 17.38 7.74
CA THR A 344 -13.66 17.56 8.60
C THR A 344 -14.78 16.58 8.23
N ALA A 345 -14.94 16.26 6.95
CA ALA A 345 -15.90 15.24 6.52
C ALA A 345 -15.47 13.83 6.99
N ILE A 346 -14.16 13.55 6.94
CA ILE A 346 -13.61 12.26 7.41
C ILE A 346 -13.77 12.10 8.92
N THR A 347 -13.47 13.14 9.72
CA THR A 347 -13.59 13.07 11.18
C THR A 347 -15.03 12.98 11.68
N ALA A 348 -16.00 13.42 10.87
CA ALA A 348 -17.42 13.33 11.19
C ALA A 348 -18.04 11.95 10.88
N ALA A 349 -17.33 11.04 10.22
CA ALA A 349 -17.84 9.72 9.87
C ALA A 349 -17.84 8.76 11.08
N ASP A 350 -18.89 7.93 11.21
CA ASP A 350 -19.02 6.95 12.31
C ASP A 350 -17.86 5.95 12.37
N THR A 351 -17.23 5.68 11.22
CA THR A 351 -16.11 4.76 11.09
C THR A 351 -14.75 5.40 11.38
N PHE A 352 -14.70 6.70 11.72
CA PHE A 352 -13.44 7.42 11.92
C PHE A 352 -12.60 6.82 13.05
N GLN A 353 -13.24 6.36 14.13
CA GLN A 353 -12.57 5.80 15.31
C GLN A 353 -11.75 4.54 15.01
N ASP A 354 -12.14 3.81 13.97
CA ASP A 354 -11.51 2.55 13.58
C ASP A 354 -10.31 2.77 12.61
N ARG A 355 -10.08 4.01 12.14
CA ARG A 355 -9.00 4.31 11.18
C ARG A 355 -7.63 4.26 11.85
N SER A 356 -6.62 3.76 11.12
CA SER A 356 -5.24 3.68 11.58
C SER A 356 -4.45 4.99 11.40
N ASP A 357 -4.88 5.89 10.53
CA ASP A 357 -4.19 7.14 10.18
C ASP A 357 -4.68 8.38 10.95
N ARG A 358 -5.49 8.20 12.00
CA ARG A 358 -6.14 9.28 12.76
C ARG A 358 -5.15 10.36 13.22
N LYS A 359 -3.99 9.96 13.71
CA LYS A 359 -2.94 10.89 14.17
C LYS A 359 -2.53 11.86 13.07
N TRP A 360 -2.38 11.39 11.83
CA TRP A 360 -1.94 12.21 10.71
C TRP A 360 -3.04 13.16 10.26
N ILE A 361 -4.30 12.72 10.29
CA ILE A 361 -5.46 13.58 10.05
C ILE A 361 -5.49 14.74 11.05
N PHE A 362 -5.29 14.47 12.34
CA PHE A 362 -5.26 15.51 13.37
C PHE A 362 -4.04 16.43 13.25
N ALA A 363 -2.86 15.89 12.97
CA ALA A 363 -1.65 16.69 12.73
C ALA A 363 -1.83 17.67 11.57
N THR A 364 -2.34 17.18 10.42
CA THR A 364 -2.58 18.00 9.23
C THR A 364 -3.69 19.03 9.46
N LEU A 365 -4.77 18.68 10.17
CA LEU A 365 -5.81 19.64 10.57
C LEU A 365 -5.22 20.75 11.45
N ALA A 366 -4.43 20.40 12.45
CA ALA A 366 -3.82 21.36 13.37
C ALA A 366 -2.94 22.38 12.62
N ASN A 367 -2.05 21.90 11.75
CA ASN A 367 -1.18 22.78 10.96
C ASN A 367 -1.96 23.62 9.94
N SER A 368 -2.98 23.04 9.30
CA SER A 368 -3.82 23.75 8.33
C SER A 368 -4.64 24.85 9.00
N TYR A 369 -5.27 24.58 10.15
CA TYR A 369 -5.97 25.58 10.95
C TYR A 369 -5.03 26.68 11.45
N LEU A 370 -3.83 26.30 11.89
CA LEU A 370 -2.85 27.23 12.38
C LEU A 370 -2.41 28.23 11.30
N ALA A 371 -2.13 27.76 10.09
CA ALA A 371 -1.81 28.65 8.97
C ALA A 371 -3.01 29.54 8.57
N LEU A 372 -4.24 29.00 8.61
CA LEU A 372 -5.47 29.72 8.26
C LEU A 372 -6.00 30.73 9.31
N GLY A 373 -5.25 31.05 10.37
CA GLY A 373 -5.74 31.99 11.38
C GLY A 373 -6.57 31.35 12.52
N ARG A 374 -6.98 30.10 12.39
CA ARG A 374 -7.98 29.40 13.24
C ARG A 374 -7.37 28.75 14.48
N LEU A 375 -6.98 29.58 15.45
CA LEU A 375 -6.15 29.18 16.60
C LEU A 375 -6.80 28.19 17.58
N ASP A 376 -8.12 28.27 17.77
CA ASP A 376 -8.81 27.40 18.73
C ASP A 376 -8.99 26.00 18.14
N GLU A 377 -9.36 25.92 16.86
CA GLU A 377 -9.44 24.66 16.13
C GLU A 377 -8.07 24.00 15.94
N ALA A 378 -7.02 24.81 15.70
CA ALA A 378 -5.66 24.31 15.64
C ALA A 378 -5.24 23.63 16.95
N ARG A 379 -5.52 24.28 18.09
CA ARG A 379 -5.22 23.74 19.43
C ARG A 379 -6.03 22.49 19.73
N ALA A 380 -7.31 22.45 19.34
CA ALA A 380 -8.15 21.26 19.51
C ALA A 380 -7.59 20.06 18.73
N ALA A 381 -7.27 20.25 17.44
CA ALA A 381 -6.69 19.20 16.61
C ALA A 381 -5.30 18.75 17.09
N GLU A 382 -4.46 19.67 17.57
CA GLU A 382 -3.16 19.31 18.16
C GLU A 382 -3.31 18.43 19.41
N ASN A 383 -4.27 18.74 20.28
CA ASN A 383 -4.55 17.91 21.45
C ASN A 383 -4.97 16.48 21.04
N GLU A 384 -5.83 16.35 20.03
CA GLU A 384 -6.21 15.03 19.50
C GLU A 384 -5.00 14.29 18.91
N PHE A 385 -4.14 14.96 18.14
CA PHE A 385 -2.89 14.36 17.64
C PHE A 385 -2.02 13.81 18.78
N ARG A 386 -1.85 14.58 19.86
CA ARG A 386 -1.05 14.15 21.03
C ARG A 386 -1.71 12.98 21.78
N ASN A 387 -3.03 12.90 21.80
CA ASN A 387 -3.78 11.81 22.43
C ASN A 387 -3.63 10.47 21.68
N GLU A 388 -3.27 10.49 20.39
CA GLU A 388 -2.96 9.28 19.60
C GLU A 388 -1.60 8.66 19.94
N LEU A 389 -0.85 9.23 20.91
CA LEU A 389 0.45 8.74 21.37
C LEU A 389 1.47 8.52 20.21
N PRO A 390 1.73 9.56 19.39
CA PRO A 390 2.62 9.45 18.25
C PRO A 390 4.08 9.16 18.68
N ALA A 391 4.82 8.44 17.82
CA ALA A 391 6.24 8.19 18.00
C ALA A 391 7.06 9.49 17.86
N ASP A 392 8.29 9.47 18.38
CA ASP A 392 9.14 10.68 18.44
C ASP A 392 9.39 11.32 17.07
N TRP A 393 9.61 10.51 16.02
CA TRP A 393 9.81 11.03 14.66
C TRP A 393 8.53 11.65 14.08
N GLU A 394 7.36 11.16 14.49
CA GLU A 394 6.05 11.68 14.08
C GLU A 394 5.81 13.03 14.74
N VAL A 395 6.11 13.14 16.05
CA VAL A 395 6.10 14.41 16.79
C VAL A 395 7.05 15.43 16.16
N GLN A 396 8.28 15.03 15.84
CA GLN A 396 9.25 15.92 15.20
C GLN A 396 8.71 16.42 13.85
N SER A 397 8.14 15.53 13.04
CA SER A 397 7.57 15.89 11.73
C SER A 397 6.40 16.86 11.87
N PHE A 398 5.53 16.65 12.87
CA PHE A 398 4.44 17.57 13.20
C PHE A 398 4.96 18.96 13.60
N GLU A 399 5.94 19.04 14.51
CA GLU A 399 6.49 20.31 14.98
C GLU A 399 7.22 21.09 13.86
N GLU A 400 7.92 20.39 12.97
CA GLU A 400 8.49 21.01 11.76
C GLU A 400 7.41 21.67 10.89
N GLY A 401 6.27 20.98 10.70
CA GLY A 401 5.10 21.51 9.99
C GLY A 401 4.47 22.71 10.71
N LYS A 402 4.33 22.63 12.03
CA LYS A 402 3.78 23.68 12.88
C LYS A 402 4.59 24.98 12.82
N VAL A 403 5.92 24.87 12.90
CA VAL A 403 6.83 26.03 12.74
C VAL A 403 6.66 26.67 11.37
N ALA A 404 6.48 25.86 10.33
CA ALA A 404 6.26 26.38 8.99
C ALA A 404 4.91 27.11 8.87
N ALA A 405 3.83 26.54 9.43
CA ALA A 405 2.50 27.15 9.46
C ALA A 405 2.44 28.48 10.24
N GLN A 406 3.32 28.68 11.24
CA GLN A 406 3.39 29.95 11.99
C GLN A 406 4.07 31.08 11.22
N ARG A 407 5.01 30.77 10.31
CA ARG A 407 5.72 31.79 9.51
C ARG A 407 4.75 32.59 8.63
N ASP A 408 3.70 31.95 8.15
CA ASP A 408 2.66 32.52 7.28
C ASP A 408 1.94 33.73 7.91
N ARG A 409 1.91 33.84 9.25
CA ARG A 409 1.26 34.96 9.95
C ARG A 409 2.14 36.20 10.17
N SER A 410 3.44 36.11 9.89
CA SER A 410 4.43 37.14 10.27
C SER A 410 4.78 38.12 9.13
N THR A 411 4.17 37.96 7.95
CA THR A 411 4.43 38.71 6.70
C THR A 411 3.16 38.87 5.88
#